data_AF-A0A5C1DGT2-F1
#
_entry.id   AF-A0A5C1DGT2-F1
#
_cell.length_a   1.000
_cell.length_b   1.000
_cell.length_c   1.000
_cell.angle_alpha   90.00
_cell.angle_beta   90.00
_cell.angle_gamma   90.00
#
_symmetry.space_group_name_H-M   'P 1'
#
loop_
_entity.id
_entity.type
_entity.pdbx_description
1 polymer ?
#
loop_
_entity_poly.entity_id
_entity_poly.type
_entity_poly.pdbx_seq_one_letter_code
_entity_poly.pdbx_strand_id
1 'polypeptide(L)'
;MACSRGAASPDTHTQRRLFAASAGYCQNPGCSNELFVDVAGKSIHIAEMAHVFAAIDGGPRTNLVLSKEERGAFENLIMLCSNCHTMVDKAPDAFPVEMMLRWKREHANKLQGLFGAVKFGDRASARQAVEPLLTENHAIFKQYGPQIDAASNPESGTAEQWKRKMLARILPNSRRMLTIFDANRHLLDGNEKATLELFRQHIDDLEAFHVEGNREDASRFPWELSKILED
;
A
#
# COMPACT_ATOMS: atom_id res chain seq x y z
N MET A 1 14.03 21.08 5.78
CA MET A 1 14.30 22.22 4.88
C MET A 1 13.22 22.23 3.82
N ALA A 2 12.53 23.35 3.63
CA ALA A 2 11.60 23.50 2.51
C ALA A 2 12.40 23.45 1.21
N CYS A 3 11.98 22.61 0.26
CA CYS A 3 12.54 22.59 -1.08
C CYS A 3 12.42 24.01 -1.67
N SER A 4 13.54 24.59 -2.11
CA SER A 4 13.65 25.98 -2.60
C SER A 4 12.94 26.23 -3.93
N ARG A 5 12.10 25.28 -4.40
CA ARG A 5 11.64 25.16 -5.79
C ARG A 5 10.14 25.45 -6.01
N GLY A 6 9.62 26.51 -5.37
CA GLY A 6 8.30 27.07 -5.71
C GLY A 6 7.12 26.10 -5.60
N ALA A 7 6.14 26.21 -6.50
CA ALA A 7 4.87 25.45 -6.48
C ALA A 7 4.99 23.92 -6.64
N ALA A 8 6.17 23.40 -6.99
CA ALA A 8 6.45 21.96 -7.01
C ALA A 8 6.88 21.41 -5.63
N SER A 9 7.07 22.30 -4.65
CA SER A 9 7.30 21.94 -3.26
C SER A 9 5.97 21.54 -2.60
N PRO A 10 5.94 20.46 -1.80
CA PRO A 10 4.73 20.07 -1.08
C PRO A 10 4.29 21.15 -0.11
N ASP A 11 2.97 21.37 -0.01
CA ASP A 11 2.39 22.24 1.00
C ASP A 11 2.54 21.66 2.42
N THR A 12 2.28 22.48 3.45
CA THR A 12 2.45 22.07 4.85
C THR A 12 1.60 20.84 5.21
N HIS A 13 0.41 20.70 4.64
CA HIS A 13 -0.45 19.55 4.87
C HIS A 13 0.18 18.26 4.31
N THR A 14 0.68 18.33 3.07
CA THR A 14 1.37 17.23 2.40
C THR A 14 2.65 16.84 3.12
N GLN A 15 3.45 17.82 3.56
CA GLN A 15 4.65 17.56 4.37
C GLN A 15 4.32 16.78 5.65
N ARG A 16 3.29 17.21 6.41
CA ARG A 16 2.85 16.50 7.62
C ARG A 16 2.34 15.09 7.30
N ARG A 17 1.57 14.93 6.22
CA ARG A 17 1.07 13.63 5.75
C ARG A 17 2.22 12.69 5.39
N LEU A 18 3.27 13.18 4.73
CA LEU A 18 4.47 12.41 4.40
C LEU A 18 5.21 11.94 5.66
N PHE A 19 5.43 12.83 6.61
CA PHE A 19 6.04 12.46 7.89
C PHE A 19 5.23 11.40 8.64
N ALA A 20 3.91 11.59 8.76
CA ALA A 20 3.03 10.62 9.40
C ALA A 20 3.06 9.26 8.67
N ALA A 21 3.02 9.27 7.33
CA ALA A 21 3.05 8.05 6.52
C ALA A 21 4.39 7.31 6.56
N SER A 22 5.50 8.00 6.88
CA SER A 22 6.81 7.38 7.07
C SER A 22 6.93 6.67 8.42
N ALA A 23 6.10 7.03 9.40
CA ALA A 23 6.23 6.64 10.81
C ALA A 23 7.64 6.88 11.40
N GLY A 24 8.38 7.87 10.88
CA GLY A 24 9.74 8.18 11.33
C GLY A 24 10.84 7.30 10.74
N TYR A 25 10.55 6.48 9.72
CA TYR A 25 11.53 5.61 9.06
C TYR A 25 11.63 5.86 7.56
N CYS A 26 12.80 5.57 6.99
CA CYS A 26 13.02 5.60 5.54
C CYS A 26 12.05 4.64 4.83
N GLN A 27 11.46 5.08 3.71
CA GLN A 27 10.51 4.26 2.94
C GLN A 27 11.17 3.36 1.88
N ASN A 28 12.51 3.30 1.82
CA ASN A 28 13.21 2.30 1.01
C ASN A 28 13.15 0.96 1.74
N PRO A 29 12.58 -0.12 1.15
CA PRO A 29 12.42 -1.42 1.81
C PRO A 29 13.72 -2.03 2.36
N GLY A 30 14.85 -1.75 1.70
CA GLY A 30 16.18 -2.20 2.13
C GLY A 30 16.84 -1.34 3.21
N CYS A 31 16.16 -0.29 3.67
CA CYS A 31 16.68 0.68 4.64
C CYS A 31 15.79 0.74 5.87
N SER A 32 16.37 0.53 7.05
CA SER A 32 15.66 0.61 8.34
C SER A 32 16.05 1.84 9.16
N ASN A 33 16.64 2.86 8.54
CA ASN A 33 17.11 4.04 9.25
C ASN A 33 15.95 4.87 9.80
N GLU A 34 16.09 5.27 11.05
CA GLU A 34 15.29 6.33 11.66
C GLU A 34 15.59 7.66 10.96
N LEU A 35 14.54 8.46 10.80
CA LEU A 35 14.59 9.77 10.18
C LEU A 35 14.89 10.90 11.17
N PHE A 36 14.60 10.64 12.45
CA PHE A 36 14.95 11.49 13.59
C PHE A 36 15.91 10.70 14.47
N VAL A 37 17.09 11.23 14.72
CA VAL A 37 18.15 10.56 15.48
C VAL A 37 18.64 11.51 16.56
N ASP A 38 18.87 11.01 17.76
CA ASP A 38 19.47 11.79 18.84
C ASP A 38 20.95 11.46 18.96
N VAL A 39 21.81 12.46 18.74
CA VAL A 39 23.27 12.30 18.79
C VAL A 39 23.85 13.34 19.75
N ALA A 40 24.55 12.87 20.80
CA ALA A 40 25.18 13.72 21.82
C ALA A 40 24.23 14.78 22.40
N GLY A 41 22.98 14.39 22.69
CA GLY A 41 21.95 15.27 23.25
C GLY A 41 21.34 16.27 22.27
N LYS A 42 21.62 16.14 20.96
CA LYS A 42 20.99 16.92 19.90
C LYS A 42 20.12 16.04 19.02
N SER A 43 18.87 16.44 18.84
CA SER A 43 17.97 15.80 17.88
C SER A 43 18.27 16.31 16.49
N ILE A 44 18.60 15.39 15.58
CA ILE A 44 18.86 15.65 14.17
C ILE A 44 17.79 14.97 13.32
N HIS A 45 17.40 15.64 12.25
CA HIS A 45 16.42 15.13 11.30
C HIS A 45 17.06 14.99 9.93
N ILE A 46 17.15 13.76 9.43
CA ILE A 46 17.85 13.39 8.18
C ILE A 46 16.89 13.00 7.05
N ALA A 47 15.60 13.28 7.18
CA ALA A 47 14.65 12.93 6.14
C ALA A 47 14.58 13.97 5.02
N GLU A 48 14.41 13.44 3.82
CA GLU A 48 14.24 14.19 2.59
C GLU A 48 13.00 13.69 1.85
N MET A 49 12.24 14.63 1.30
CA MET A 49 11.06 14.35 0.49
C MET A 49 11.52 14.23 -0.96
N ALA A 50 11.64 12.99 -1.44
CA ALA A 50 12.07 12.72 -2.81
C ALA A 50 10.86 12.78 -3.76
N HIS A 51 11.07 13.39 -4.91
CA HIS A 51 10.12 13.35 -6.03
C HIS A 51 10.24 12.03 -6.78
N VAL A 52 9.12 11.33 -6.95
CA VAL A 52 9.02 10.13 -7.80
C VAL A 52 9.17 10.54 -9.27
N PHE A 53 8.29 11.42 -9.75
CA PHE A 53 8.44 12.15 -11.00
C PHE A 53 9.06 13.53 -10.75
N ALA A 54 9.97 13.97 -11.61
CA ALA A 54 10.70 15.23 -11.45
C ALA A 54 9.82 16.44 -11.10
N ALA A 55 10.31 17.24 -10.15
CA ALA A 55 9.70 18.53 -9.77
C ALA A 55 9.66 19.55 -10.93
N ILE A 56 10.48 19.38 -11.96
CA ILE A 56 10.58 20.27 -13.13
C ILE A 56 10.68 19.45 -14.42
N ASP A 57 10.42 20.10 -15.55
CA ASP A 57 10.65 19.51 -16.86
C ASP A 57 12.15 19.38 -17.14
N GLY A 58 12.56 18.28 -17.77
CA GLY A 58 13.97 17.96 -18.03
C GLY A 58 14.74 17.41 -16.84
N GLY A 59 14.06 17.11 -15.72
CA GLY A 59 14.65 16.41 -14.58
C GLY A 59 14.59 14.88 -14.72
N PRO A 60 15.14 14.14 -13.75
CA PRO A 60 15.09 12.67 -13.76
C PRO A 60 13.67 12.14 -13.68
N ARG A 61 13.31 11.21 -14.56
CA ARG A 61 11.94 10.62 -14.63
C ARG A 61 10.86 11.70 -14.84
N THR A 62 11.12 12.73 -15.65
CA THR A 62 10.11 13.75 -15.96
C THR A 62 8.87 13.13 -16.58
N ASN A 63 7.70 13.58 -16.11
CA ASN A 63 6.41 13.34 -16.76
C ASN A 63 5.80 14.71 -17.10
N LEU A 64 5.76 15.01 -18.41
CA LEU A 64 5.28 16.29 -18.94
C LEU A 64 3.76 16.49 -18.75
N VAL A 65 3.04 15.42 -18.43
CA VAL A 65 1.58 15.48 -18.21
C VAL A 65 1.24 16.01 -16.81
N LEU A 66 2.17 15.94 -15.84
CA LEU A 66 1.92 16.38 -14.48
C LEU A 66 1.89 17.91 -14.38
N SER A 67 0.77 18.41 -13.85
CA SER A 67 0.63 19.78 -13.38
C SER A 67 1.61 20.12 -12.26
N LYS A 68 1.77 21.41 -11.95
CA LYS A 68 2.66 21.85 -10.88
C LYS A 68 2.18 21.33 -9.52
N GLU A 69 0.87 21.33 -9.31
CA GLU A 69 0.21 20.87 -8.11
C GLU A 69 0.42 19.37 -7.91
N GLU A 70 0.28 18.56 -8.97
CA GLU A 70 0.53 17.11 -8.91
C GLU A 70 1.99 16.78 -8.62
N ARG A 71 2.95 17.63 -9.02
CA ARG A 71 4.37 17.42 -8.70
C ARG A 71 4.65 17.57 -7.21
N GLY A 72 3.96 18.48 -6.53
CA GLY A 72 4.03 18.67 -5.08
C GLY A 72 3.06 17.80 -4.29
N ALA A 73 2.20 17.01 -4.95
CA ALA A 73 1.19 16.21 -4.31
C ALA A 73 1.81 15.04 -3.53
N PHE A 74 1.10 14.61 -2.48
CA PHE A 74 1.52 13.48 -1.65
C PHE A 74 1.87 12.28 -2.51
N GLU A 75 1.05 11.97 -3.51
CA GLU A 75 1.12 10.80 -4.38
C GLU A 75 2.47 10.73 -5.12
N ASN A 76 3.03 11.87 -5.53
CA ASN A 76 4.32 11.98 -6.23
C ASN A 76 5.55 12.04 -5.29
N LEU A 77 5.37 11.98 -3.98
CA LEU A 77 6.46 12.15 -3.02
C LEU A 77 6.68 10.91 -2.15
N ILE A 78 7.93 10.66 -1.76
CA ILE A 78 8.33 9.57 -0.86
C ILE A 78 9.36 10.07 0.15
N MET A 79 9.28 9.60 1.39
CA MET A 79 10.19 9.97 2.48
C MET A 79 11.40 9.04 2.53
N LEU A 80 12.59 9.58 2.32
CA LEU A 80 13.85 8.83 2.36
C LEU A 80 14.82 9.46 3.37
N CYS A 81 15.77 8.68 3.88
CA CYS A 81 16.95 9.27 4.55
C CYS A 81 17.86 9.93 3.51
N SER A 82 18.69 10.88 3.94
CA SER A 82 19.63 11.61 3.07
C SER A 82 20.48 10.71 2.17
N ASN A 83 20.94 9.56 2.67
CA ASN A 83 21.72 8.60 1.87
C ASN A 83 20.88 7.96 0.76
N CYS A 84 19.68 7.47 1.08
CA CYS A 84 18.79 6.86 0.08
C CYS A 84 18.32 7.89 -0.95
N HIS A 85 17.99 9.11 -0.51
CA HIS A 85 17.64 10.20 -1.40
C HIS A 85 18.79 10.52 -2.37
N THR A 86 20.02 10.65 -1.86
CA THR A 86 21.22 10.90 -2.69
C THR A 86 21.44 9.80 -3.73
N MET A 87 21.23 8.52 -3.38
CA MET A 87 21.36 7.42 -4.33
C MET A 87 20.33 7.51 -5.46
N VAL A 88 19.07 7.77 -5.10
CA VAL A 88 17.98 7.92 -6.07
C VAL A 88 18.23 9.09 -7.02
N ASP A 89 18.68 10.23 -6.50
CA ASP A 89 18.97 11.42 -7.30
C ASP A 89 20.16 11.22 -8.24
N LYS A 90 21.21 10.51 -7.80
CA LYS A 90 22.44 10.33 -8.59
C LYS A 90 22.39 9.18 -9.58
N ALA A 91 21.50 8.21 -9.40
CA ALA A 91 21.38 7.03 -10.27
C ALA A 91 19.91 6.77 -10.68
N PRO A 92 19.23 7.73 -11.33
CA PRO A 92 17.79 7.64 -11.59
C PRO A 92 17.39 6.41 -12.42
N ASP A 93 18.26 5.94 -13.32
CA ASP A 93 18.02 4.75 -14.14
C ASP A 93 17.95 3.45 -13.30
N ALA A 94 18.62 3.41 -12.15
CA ALA A 94 18.55 2.29 -11.21
C ALA A 94 17.29 2.31 -10.34
N PHE A 95 16.57 3.43 -10.30
CA PHE A 95 15.40 3.65 -9.46
C PHE A 95 14.22 4.14 -10.30
N PRO A 96 13.66 3.29 -11.17
CA PRO A 96 12.53 3.66 -12.04
C PRO A 96 11.29 4.02 -11.21
N VAL A 97 10.36 4.74 -11.85
CA VAL A 97 9.13 5.27 -11.21
C VAL A 97 8.33 4.17 -10.51
N GLU A 98 8.15 3.04 -11.19
CA GLU A 98 7.38 1.89 -10.72
C GLU A 98 7.97 1.34 -9.42
N MET A 99 9.31 1.29 -9.34
CA MET A 99 10.02 0.85 -8.13
C MET A 99 9.80 1.81 -6.97
N MET A 100 9.91 3.12 -7.20
CA MET A 100 9.71 4.14 -6.16
C MET A 100 8.27 4.15 -5.65
N LEU A 101 7.28 4.00 -6.53
CA LEU A 101 5.88 3.86 -6.14
C LEU A 101 5.64 2.56 -5.36
N ARG A 102 6.30 1.46 -5.77
CA ARG A 102 6.25 0.19 -5.04
C ARG A 102 6.82 0.33 -3.62
N TRP A 103 7.99 0.96 -3.44
CA TRP A 103 8.59 1.21 -2.13
C TRP A 103 7.63 1.91 -1.17
N LYS A 104 6.98 2.98 -1.64
CA LYS A 104 6.00 3.73 -0.87
C LYS A 104 4.80 2.87 -0.47
N ARG A 105 4.30 2.02 -1.37
CA ARG A 105 3.20 1.07 -1.10
C ARG A 105 3.63 -0.01 -0.10
N GLU A 106 4.79 -0.63 -0.28
CA GLU A 106 5.33 -1.64 0.62
C GLU A 106 5.49 -1.10 2.05
N HIS A 107 6.00 0.12 2.19
CA HIS A 107 6.12 0.77 3.51
C HIS A 107 4.75 0.98 4.17
N ALA A 108 3.78 1.48 3.41
CA ALA A 108 2.42 1.66 3.92
C ALA A 108 1.79 0.33 4.34
N ASN A 109 1.97 -0.72 3.53
CA ASN A 109 1.51 -2.08 3.85
C ASN A 109 2.21 -2.62 5.11
N LYS A 110 3.51 -2.39 5.28
CA LYS A 110 4.26 -2.78 6.49
C LYS A 110 3.71 -2.11 7.74
N LEU A 111 3.46 -0.80 7.70
CA LEU A 111 2.87 -0.06 8.82
C LEU A 111 1.46 -0.55 9.12
N GLN A 112 0.64 -0.74 8.10
CA GLN A 112 -0.70 -1.30 8.25
C GLN A 112 -0.65 -2.71 8.87
N GLY A 113 0.38 -3.48 8.51
CA GLY A 113 0.73 -4.74 9.12
C GLY A 113 1.04 -4.62 10.61
N LEU A 114 1.88 -3.67 11.01
CA LEU A 114 2.24 -3.44 12.42
C LEU A 114 1.03 -3.05 13.28
N PHE A 115 0.15 -2.19 12.78
CA PHE A 115 -1.07 -1.81 13.50
C PHE A 115 -2.19 -2.86 13.42
N GLY A 116 -2.15 -3.76 12.44
CA GLY A 116 -3.09 -4.87 12.28
C GLY A 116 -2.66 -6.19 12.92
N ALA A 117 -1.39 -6.33 13.32
CA ALA A 117 -0.81 -7.54 13.89
C ALA A 117 -1.20 -7.72 15.37
N VAL A 118 -2.50 -7.89 15.61
CA VAL A 118 -3.02 -8.27 16.94
C VAL A 118 -2.83 -9.76 17.11
N LYS A 119 -2.09 -10.18 18.14
CA LYS A 119 -2.05 -11.58 18.55
C LYS A 119 -3.22 -11.89 19.48
N PHE A 120 -3.95 -12.95 19.16
CA PHE A 120 -5.09 -13.45 19.94
C PHE A 120 -4.69 -14.71 20.71
N GLY A 121 -5.38 -14.93 21.84
CA GLY A 121 -5.18 -16.11 22.68
C GLY A 121 -5.88 -17.37 22.15
N ASP A 122 -6.94 -17.19 21.36
CA ASP A 122 -7.82 -18.26 20.88
C ASP A 122 -8.37 -17.98 19.47
N ARG A 123 -8.85 -19.05 18.82
CA ARG A 123 -9.38 -19.02 17.45
C ARG A 123 -10.62 -18.13 17.33
N ALA A 124 -11.53 -18.19 18.30
CA ALA A 124 -12.78 -17.42 18.30
C ALA A 124 -12.52 -15.91 18.28
N SER A 125 -11.57 -15.42 19.09
CA SER A 125 -11.18 -14.01 19.13
C SER A 125 -10.55 -13.55 17.81
N ALA A 126 -9.67 -14.38 17.23
CA ALA A 126 -9.10 -14.11 15.92
C ALA A 126 -10.17 -14.08 14.82
N ARG A 127 -11.13 -15.02 14.85
CA ARG A 127 -12.27 -15.08 13.94
C ARG A 127 -13.13 -13.82 14.04
N GLN A 128 -13.47 -13.39 15.26
CA GLN A 128 -14.28 -12.19 15.49
C GLN A 128 -13.64 -10.93 14.90
N ALA A 129 -12.31 -10.87 14.82
CA ALA A 129 -11.60 -9.74 14.22
C ALA A 129 -11.62 -9.74 12.68
N VAL A 130 -11.65 -10.92 12.04
CA VAL A 130 -11.63 -11.05 10.57
C VAL A 130 -13.03 -11.14 9.95
N GLU A 131 -14.02 -11.64 10.70
CA GLU A 131 -15.38 -11.87 10.23
C GLU A 131 -16.04 -10.61 9.62
N PRO A 132 -15.93 -9.41 10.23
CA PRO A 132 -16.49 -8.19 9.63
C PRO A 132 -15.83 -7.81 8.30
N LEU A 133 -14.52 -8.11 8.14
CA LEU A 133 -13.77 -7.81 6.92
C LEU A 133 -14.18 -8.75 5.79
N LEU A 134 -14.34 -10.05 6.08
CA LEU A 134 -14.88 -11.04 5.15
C LEU A 134 -16.30 -10.67 4.72
N THR A 135 -17.15 -10.32 5.68
CA THR A 135 -18.56 -9.95 5.43
C THR A 135 -18.66 -8.70 4.54
N GLU A 136 -17.88 -7.65 4.82
CA GLU A 136 -17.86 -6.44 4.00
C GLU A 136 -17.38 -6.74 2.58
N ASN A 137 -16.27 -7.48 2.44
CA ASN A 137 -15.74 -7.86 1.13
C ASN A 137 -16.75 -8.66 0.32
N HIS A 138 -17.40 -9.65 0.94
CA HIS A 138 -18.40 -10.48 0.29
C HIS A 138 -19.63 -9.68 -0.15
N ALA A 139 -20.11 -8.76 0.70
CA ALA A 139 -21.23 -7.89 0.35
C ALA A 139 -20.90 -7.00 -0.85
N ILE A 140 -19.71 -6.40 -0.87
CA ILE A 140 -19.24 -5.59 -2.00
C ILE A 140 -19.11 -6.44 -3.27
N PHE A 141 -18.49 -7.63 -3.16
CA PHE A 141 -18.34 -8.53 -4.30
C PHE A 141 -19.69 -8.96 -4.87
N LYS A 142 -20.66 -9.32 -4.02
CA LYS A 142 -22.00 -9.70 -4.48
C LYS A 142 -22.75 -8.56 -5.17
N GLN A 143 -22.61 -7.33 -4.66
CA GLN A 143 -23.39 -6.19 -5.14
C GLN A 143 -22.76 -5.49 -6.36
N TYR A 144 -21.43 -5.51 -6.47
CA TYR A 144 -20.70 -4.71 -7.46
C TYR A 144 -19.68 -5.53 -8.28
N GLY A 145 -19.51 -6.81 -7.98
CA GLY A 145 -18.50 -7.65 -8.62
C GLY A 145 -18.77 -7.91 -10.11
N PRO A 146 -17.77 -8.43 -10.84
CA PRO A 146 -17.83 -8.61 -12.29
C PRO A 146 -18.87 -9.65 -12.74
N GLN A 147 -19.43 -10.45 -11.82
CA GLN A 147 -20.42 -11.48 -12.11
C GLN A 147 -21.86 -10.96 -12.21
N ILE A 148 -22.14 -9.71 -11.86
CA ILE A 148 -23.50 -9.16 -11.96
C ILE A 148 -23.80 -8.73 -13.40
N ASP A 149 -25.04 -8.87 -13.86
CA ASP A 149 -25.44 -8.54 -15.23
C ASP A 149 -25.07 -7.10 -15.63
N ALA A 150 -25.22 -6.16 -14.69
CA ALA A 150 -24.89 -4.76 -14.89
C ALA A 150 -23.40 -4.52 -15.17
N ALA A 151 -22.48 -5.41 -14.74
CA ALA A 151 -21.05 -5.27 -15.01
C ALA A 151 -20.70 -5.42 -16.50
N SER A 152 -21.55 -6.12 -17.28
CA SER A 152 -21.39 -6.25 -18.73
C SER A 152 -21.97 -5.06 -19.51
N ASN A 153 -22.66 -4.14 -18.85
CA ASN A 153 -23.22 -2.94 -19.46
C ASN A 153 -22.28 -1.73 -19.25
N PRO A 154 -21.61 -1.23 -20.32
CA PRO A 154 -20.70 -0.08 -20.22
C PRO A 154 -21.37 1.20 -19.71
N GLU A 155 -22.67 1.37 -19.92
CA GLU A 155 -23.40 2.58 -19.50
C GLU A 155 -23.85 2.55 -18.03
N SER A 156 -23.70 1.41 -17.35
CA SER A 156 -24.14 1.26 -15.96
C SER A 156 -23.24 1.97 -14.93
N GLY A 157 -22.00 2.29 -15.32
CA GLY A 157 -20.95 2.76 -14.39
C GLY A 157 -20.56 1.73 -13.31
N THR A 158 -20.97 0.46 -13.46
CA THR A 158 -20.71 -0.61 -12.48
C THR A 158 -19.23 -0.95 -12.42
N ALA A 159 -18.53 -0.98 -13.55
CA ALA A 159 -17.10 -1.31 -13.62
C ALA A 159 -16.24 -0.28 -12.86
N GLU A 160 -16.57 1.00 -12.96
CA GLU A 160 -15.92 2.10 -12.25
C GLU A 160 -16.20 2.04 -10.75
N GLN A 161 -17.45 1.73 -10.38
CA GLN A 161 -17.81 1.50 -8.98
C GLN A 161 -17.05 0.30 -8.41
N TRP A 162 -16.96 -0.80 -9.15
CA TRP A 162 -16.18 -1.98 -8.79
C TRP A 162 -14.72 -1.63 -8.57
N LYS A 163 -14.08 -0.97 -9.53
CA LYS A 163 -12.67 -0.53 -9.43
C LYS A 163 -12.44 0.35 -8.20
N ARG A 164 -13.34 1.32 -7.96
CA ARG A 164 -13.26 2.18 -6.76
C ARG A 164 -13.38 1.38 -5.47
N LYS A 165 -14.36 0.46 -5.37
CA LYS A 165 -14.59 -0.37 -4.18
C LYS A 165 -13.44 -1.36 -3.96
N MET A 166 -12.87 -1.91 -5.02
CA MET A 166 -11.71 -2.79 -4.96
C MET A 166 -10.51 -2.08 -4.30
N LEU A 167 -10.15 -0.91 -4.83
CA LEU A 167 -9.01 -0.13 -4.35
C LEU A 167 -9.23 0.45 -2.94
N ALA A 168 -10.46 0.87 -2.62
CA ALA A 168 -10.75 1.57 -1.37
C ALA A 168 -11.20 0.66 -0.22
N ARG A 169 -11.64 -0.57 -0.50
CA ARG A 169 -12.20 -1.50 0.51
C ARG A 169 -11.63 -2.89 0.43
N ILE A 170 -11.82 -3.60 -0.69
CA ILE A 170 -11.50 -5.04 -0.78
C ILE A 170 -10.00 -5.29 -0.56
N LEU A 171 -9.12 -4.59 -1.29
CA LEU A 171 -7.67 -4.74 -1.14
C LEU A 171 -7.19 -4.35 0.27
N PRO A 172 -7.56 -3.17 0.82
CA PRO A 172 -7.24 -2.83 2.21
C PRO A 172 -7.72 -3.86 3.25
N ASN A 173 -8.95 -4.35 3.14
CA ASN A 173 -9.49 -5.37 4.04
C ASN A 173 -8.74 -6.70 3.90
N SER A 174 -8.38 -7.09 2.68
CA SER A 174 -7.65 -8.33 2.40
C SER A 174 -6.24 -8.30 2.99
N ARG A 175 -5.52 -7.18 2.85
CA ARG A 175 -4.21 -6.97 3.50
C ARG A 175 -4.31 -7.02 5.03
N ARG A 176 -5.38 -6.45 5.59
CA ARG A 176 -5.62 -6.48 7.04
C ARG A 176 -5.91 -7.91 7.52
N MET A 177 -6.72 -8.68 6.80
CA MET A 177 -6.95 -10.09 7.10
C MET A 177 -5.66 -10.90 7.02
N LEU A 178 -4.88 -10.74 5.96
CA LEU A 178 -3.58 -11.40 5.80
C LEU A 178 -2.65 -11.11 6.99
N THR A 179 -2.58 -9.85 7.43
CA THR A 179 -1.81 -9.44 8.61
C THR A 179 -2.28 -10.15 9.88
N ILE A 180 -3.60 -10.20 10.12
CA ILE A 180 -4.16 -10.86 11.29
C ILE A 180 -3.84 -12.36 11.24
N PHE A 181 -4.03 -13.01 10.10
CA PHE A 181 -3.72 -14.43 9.95
C PHE A 181 -2.24 -14.74 10.16
N ASP A 182 -1.33 -13.91 9.64
CA ASP A 182 0.10 -14.08 9.83
C ASP A 182 0.53 -13.91 11.29
N ALA A 183 -0.01 -12.90 11.98
CA ALA A 183 0.25 -12.69 13.40
C ALA A 183 -0.27 -13.86 14.28
N ASN A 184 -1.30 -14.56 13.79
CA ASN A 184 -1.99 -15.64 14.49
C ASN A 184 -1.80 -17.01 13.84
N ARG A 185 -0.72 -17.19 13.07
CA ARG A 185 -0.45 -18.43 12.34
C ARG A 185 -0.35 -19.65 13.26
N HIS A 186 -0.06 -19.45 14.56
CA HIS A 186 -0.06 -20.49 15.59
C HIS A 186 -1.45 -21.04 15.91
N LEU A 187 -2.52 -20.30 15.62
CA LEU A 187 -3.91 -20.74 15.80
C LEU A 187 -4.46 -21.52 14.60
N LEU A 188 -3.74 -21.53 13.47
CA LEU A 188 -4.18 -22.17 12.22
C LEU A 188 -3.73 -23.64 12.12
N ASP A 189 -4.60 -24.50 11.60
CA ASP A 189 -4.27 -25.87 11.23
C ASP A 189 -3.47 -25.96 9.91
N GLY A 190 -3.14 -27.17 9.48
CA GLY A 190 -2.34 -27.40 8.26
C GLY A 190 -3.05 -26.97 6.97
N ASN A 191 -4.36 -27.23 6.87
CA ASN A 191 -5.17 -26.86 5.71
C ASN A 191 -5.37 -25.34 5.67
N GLU A 192 -5.68 -24.73 6.81
CA GLU A 192 -5.84 -23.28 6.94
C GLU A 192 -4.55 -22.52 6.60
N LYS A 193 -3.38 -23.05 6.97
CA LYS A 193 -2.09 -22.50 6.55
C LYS A 193 -1.92 -22.54 5.04
N ALA A 194 -2.32 -23.63 4.37
CA ALA A 194 -2.28 -23.70 2.91
C ALA A 194 -3.27 -22.70 2.27
N THR A 195 -4.49 -22.61 2.80
CA THR A 195 -5.50 -21.64 2.38
C THR A 195 -5.01 -20.19 2.52
N LEU A 196 -4.29 -19.89 3.59
CA LEU A 196 -3.67 -18.58 3.80
C LEU A 196 -2.66 -18.23 2.70
N GLU A 197 -1.85 -19.19 2.26
CA GLU A 197 -0.90 -18.97 1.16
C GLU A 197 -1.61 -18.74 -0.18
N LEU A 198 -2.68 -19.48 -0.47
CA LEU A 198 -3.53 -19.23 -1.65
C LEU A 198 -4.15 -17.84 -1.60
N PHE A 199 -4.60 -17.41 -0.41
CA PHE A 199 -5.16 -16.07 -0.24
C PHE A 199 -4.11 -14.98 -0.46
N ARG A 200 -2.86 -15.21 -0.07
CA ARG A 200 -1.75 -14.31 -0.34
C ARG A 200 -1.52 -14.15 -1.85
N GLN A 201 -1.52 -15.23 -2.61
CA GLN A 201 -1.40 -15.16 -4.08
C GLN A 201 -2.60 -14.43 -4.71
N HIS A 202 -3.81 -14.68 -4.20
CA HIS A 202 -5.00 -13.96 -4.64
C HIS A 202 -4.92 -12.44 -4.43
N ILE A 203 -4.36 -12.00 -3.30
CA ILE A 203 -4.13 -10.56 -3.08
C ILE A 203 -3.11 -10.01 -4.08
N ASP A 204 -2.00 -10.72 -4.31
CA ASP A 204 -0.96 -10.33 -5.27
C ASP A 204 -1.53 -10.14 -6.68
N ASP A 205 -2.29 -11.11 -7.17
CA ASP A 205 -2.94 -11.05 -8.48
C ASP A 205 -3.94 -9.88 -8.59
N LEU A 206 -4.73 -9.62 -7.53
CA LEU A 206 -5.63 -8.47 -7.50
C LEU A 206 -4.87 -7.14 -7.51
N GLU A 207 -3.71 -7.06 -6.87
CA GLU A 207 -2.85 -5.87 -6.92
C GLU A 207 -2.25 -5.68 -8.31
N ALA A 208 -1.69 -6.73 -8.91
CA ALA A 208 -1.18 -6.69 -10.27
C ALA A 208 -2.25 -6.17 -11.25
N PHE A 209 -3.49 -6.69 -11.14
CA PHE A 209 -4.59 -6.28 -12.01
C PHE A 209 -5.08 -4.86 -11.76
N HIS A 210 -5.41 -4.52 -10.51
CA HIS A 210 -6.13 -3.28 -10.20
C HIS A 210 -5.22 -2.08 -9.90
N VAL A 211 -3.99 -2.33 -9.45
CA VAL A 211 -3.03 -1.29 -9.06
C VAL A 211 -1.97 -1.11 -10.14
N GLU A 212 -1.41 -2.19 -10.66
CA GLU A 212 -0.27 -2.16 -11.58
C GLU A 212 -0.71 -2.14 -13.06
N GLY A 213 -1.97 -2.48 -13.32
CA GLY A 213 -2.52 -2.52 -14.67
C GLY A 213 -2.10 -3.73 -15.48
N ASN A 214 -1.49 -4.75 -14.85
CA ASN A 214 -1.18 -6.01 -15.50
C ASN A 214 -2.45 -6.87 -15.63
N ARG A 215 -2.96 -7.04 -16.86
CA ARG A 215 -4.22 -7.75 -17.13
C ARG A 215 -3.99 -9.23 -17.44
N GLU A 216 -3.23 -9.91 -16.59
CA GLU A 216 -3.10 -11.36 -16.61
C GLU A 216 -4.28 -12.03 -15.87
N ASP A 217 -4.44 -13.35 -16.07
CA ASP A 217 -5.45 -14.13 -15.37
C ASP A 217 -5.17 -14.12 -13.86
N ALA A 218 -6.10 -13.57 -13.09
CA ALA A 218 -6.01 -13.50 -11.64
C ALA A 218 -6.59 -14.77 -10.99
N SER A 219 -5.94 -15.27 -9.94
CA SER A 219 -6.49 -16.37 -9.15
C SER A 219 -7.80 -15.98 -8.46
N ARG A 220 -8.66 -16.99 -8.26
CA ARG A 220 -9.94 -16.81 -7.58
C ARG A 220 -9.74 -16.80 -6.07
N PHE A 221 -10.66 -16.13 -5.37
CA PHE A 221 -10.70 -16.15 -3.92
C PHE A 221 -10.81 -17.60 -3.40
N PRO A 222 -9.92 -18.04 -2.48
CA PRO A 222 -9.96 -19.39 -1.92
C PRO A 222 -11.17 -19.52 -0.99
N TRP A 223 -12.20 -20.27 -1.41
CA TRP A 223 -13.48 -20.31 -0.71
C TRP A 223 -13.35 -20.86 0.72
N GLU A 224 -12.39 -21.73 0.98
CA GLU A 224 -12.06 -22.27 2.29
C GLU A 224 -11.71 -21.17 3.30
N LEU A 225 -11.17 -20.04 2.84
CA LEU A 225 -10.86 -18.90 3.69
C LEU A 225 -12.12 -18.33 4.35
N SER A 226 -13.30 -18.49 3.72
CA SER A 226 -14.56 -18.05 4.32
C SER A 226 -14.84 -18.72 5.66
N LYS A 227 -14.27 -19.91 5.92
CA LYS A 227 -14.43 -20.69 7.15
C LYS A 227 -13.18 -20.74 8.03
N ILE A 228 -12.14 -19.98 7.69
CA ILE A 228 -10.88 -19.99 8.45
C ILE A 228 -11.15 -19.55 9.90
N LEU A 229 -10.53 -20.24 10.86
CA LEU A 229 -10.72 -20.05 12.31
C LEU A 229 -12.11 -20.41 12.84
N GLU A 230 -12.97 -21.05 12.05
CA GLU A 230 -14.18 -21.72 12.57
C GLU A 230 -13.78 -23.06 13.23
N ASP A 231 -14.53 -23.49 14.24
CA ASP A 231 -14.35 -24.77 14.92
C ASP A 231 -15.10 -25.91 14.21
#